data_AF-A0A6M3KTE9-F1
#
_entry.id   AF-A0A6M3KTE9-F1
#
_cell.length_a   1.000
_cell.length_b   1.000
_cell.length_c   1.000
_cell.angle_alpha   90.00
_cell.angle_beta   90.00
_cell.angle_gamma   90.00
#
_symmetry.space_group_name_H-M   'P 1'
#
loop_
_entity.id
_entity.type
_entity.pdbx_description
1 polymer ?
#
loop_
_entity_poly.entity_id
_entity_poly.type
_entity_poly.pdbx_seq_one_letter_code
_entity_poly.pdbx_strand_id
1 'polypeptide(L)'
;MTTSVLDGIIIGSAGGAIAGISVYTIQYIHTRYSDIKDSNKVHKWLLDNTKSESFRSTKAIASYNNLTMDRARYLCSNHPQIKLSTGELDDLWSLTEREPKQVSFFDVDW
;
A
#
# COMPACT_ATOMS: atom_id res chain seq x y z
N MET A 1 36.48 42.94 3.90
CA MET A 1 35.73 42.41 5.07
C MET A 1 34.35 41.85 4.70
N THR A 2 33.67 42.36 3.67
CA THR A 2 32.34 41.85 3.25
C THR A 2 32.36 40.51 2.51
N THR A 3 33.43 40.19 1.79
CA THR A 3 33.57 38.94 1.02
C THR A 3 33.67 37.68 1.90
N SER A 4 34.44 37.72 2.98
CA SER A 4 34.62 36.57 3.89
C SER A 4 33.35 36.17 4.65
N VAL A 5 32.50 37.16 4.97
CA VAL A 5 31.21 36.90 5.64
C VAL A 5 30.23 36.28 4.64
N LEU A 6 30.25 36.73 3.39
CA LEU A 6 29.38 36.21 2.33
C LEU A 6 29.73 34.74 2.00
N ASP A 7 31.03 34.41 1.94
CA ASP A 7 31.50 33.03 1.73
C ASP A 7 31.05 32.09 2.87
N GLY A 8 31.10 32.57 4.12
CA GLY A 8 30.61 31.81 5.28
C GLY A 8 29.10 31.50 5.20
N ILE A 9 28.30 32.46 4.71
CA ILE A 9 26.85 32.28 4.51
C ILE A 9 26.56 31.26 3.41
N ILE A 10 27.31 31.31 2.30
CA ILE A 10 27.17 30.37 1.18
C ILE A 10 27.50 28.94 1.63
N ILE A 11 28.58 28.75 2.40
CA ILE A 11 28.99 27.44 2.89
C ILE A 11 27.98 26.89 3.92
N GLY A 12 27.50 27.74 4.84
CA GLY A 12 26.52 27.34 5.85
C GLY A 12 25.17 26.94 5.24
N SER A 13 24.68 27.71 4.27
CA SER A 13 23.42 27.41 3.57
C SER A 13 23.52 26.14 2.70
N ALA A 14 24.64 25.92 2.02
CA ALA A 14 24.88 24.71 1.25
C ALA A 14 24.86 23.45 2.15
N GLY A 15 25.53 23.50 3.30
CA GLY A 15 25.53 22.38 4.26
C GLY A 15 24.14 22.06 4.81
N GLY A 16 23.37 23.09 5.18
CA GLY A 16 21.99 22.92 5.65
C GLY A 16 21.04 22.33 4.59
N ALA A 17 21.17 22.76 3.34
CA ALA A 17 20.37 22.24 2.24
C ALA A 17 20.66 20.74 1.98
N ILE A 18 21.93 20.34 1.96
CA ILE A 18 22.33 18.94 1.77
C ILE A 18 21.83 18.06 2.93
N ALA A 19 21.96 18.55 4.17
CA ALA A 19 21.44 17.85 5.34
C ALA A 19 19.91 17.69 5.26
N GLY A 20 19.19 18.73 4.87
CA GLY A 20 17.73 18.67 4.70
C GLY A 20 17.30 17.67 3.63
N ILE A 21 17.93 17.72 2.45
CA ILE A 21 17.64 16.82 1.33
C ILE A 21 17.95 15.36 1.70
N SER A 22 19.07 15.11 2.39
CA SER A 22 19.46 13.75 2.79
C SER A 22 18.46 13.12 3.77
N VAL A 23 18.03 13.85 4.79
CA VAL A 23 17.03 13.37 5.76
C VAL A 23 15.68 13.11 5.08
N TYR A 24 15.22 14.02 4.23
CA TYR A 24 13.99 13.84 3.47
C TYR A 24 14.03 12.58 2.59
N THR A 25 15.15 12.38 1.90
CA THR A 25 15.35 11.21 1.02
C THR A 25 15.31 9.90 1.81
N ILE A 26 15.99 9.85 2.97
CA ILE A 26 16.02 8.66 3.82
C ILE A 26 14.62 8.33 4.36
N GLN A 27 13.88 9.33 4.84
CA GLN A 27 12.51 9.14 5.32
C GLN A 27 11.57 8.65 4.22
N TYR A 28 11.71 9.19 3.02
CA TYR A 28 10.93 8.78 1.86
C TYR A 28 11.21 7.31 1.50
N ILE A 29 12.48 6.91 1.44
CA ILE A 29 12.87 5.53 1.15
C ILE A 29 12.35 4.58 2.23
N HIS A 30 12.52 4.93 3.51
CA HIS A 30 12.08 4.07 4.62
C HIS A 30 10.56 3.82 4.58
N THR A 31 9.78 4.89 4.38
CA THR A 31 8.32 4.80 4.27
C THR A 31 7.91 3.91 3.10
N ARG A 32 8.53 4.14 1.93
CA ARG A 32 8.23 3.36 0.73
C ARG A 32 8.61 1.88 0.88
N TYR A 33 9.74 1.60 1.52
CA TYR A 33 10.19 0.23 1.78
C TYR A 33 9.24 -0.49 2.74
N SER A 34 8.83 0.16 3.82
CA SER A 34 7.86 -0.41 4.77
C SER A 34 6.54 -0.72 4.07
N ASP A 35 6.04 0.20 3.24
CA ASP A 35 4.79 0.01 2.51
C ASP A 35 4.87 -1.14 1.50
N ILE A 36 5.97 -1.26 0.75
CA ILE A 36 6.17 -2.38 -0.18
C ILE A 36 6.22 -3.71 0.58
N LYS A 37 6.96 -3.76 1.69
CA LYS A 37 7.08 -4.98 2.50
C LYS A 37 5.74 -5.41 3.09
N ASP A 38 5.00 -4.46 3.66
CA ASP A 38 3.69 -4.73 4.25
C ASP A 38 2.67 -5.13 3.17
N SER A 39 2.68 -4.44 2.03
CA SER A 39 1.84 -4.78 0.89
C SER A 39 2.12 -6.18 0.35
N ASN A 40 3.39 -6.58 0.23
CA ASN A 40 3.76 -7.92 -0.23
C ASN A 40 3.34 -9.02 0.74
N LYS A 41 3.42 -8.76 2.06
CA LYS A 41 2.89 -9.69 3.08
C LYS A 41 1.38 -9.85 2.97
N VAL A 42 0.66 -8.74 2.87
CA VAL A 42 -0.81 -8.73 2.68
C VAL A 42 -1.19 -9.49 1.41
N HIS A 43 -0.51 -9.22 0.30
CA HIS A 43 -0.75 -9.90 -0.97
C HIS A 43 -0.50 -11.41 -0.89
N LYS A 44 0.66 -11.81 -0.35
CA LYS A 44 0.99 -13.23 -0.17
C LYS A 44 -0.01 -13.93 0.73
N TRP A 45 -0.42 -13.29 1.83
CA TRP A 45 -1.44 -13.84 2.70
C TRP A 45 -2.80 -13.98 2.00
N LEU A 46 -3.19 -12.98 1.20
CA LEU A 46 -4.42 -13.03 0.42
C LEU A 46 -4.36 -14.20 -0.58
N LEU A 47 -3.22 -14.40 -1.24
CA LEU A 47 -2.99 -15.50 -2.18
C LEU A 47 -3.15 -16.87 -1.49
N ASP A 48 -2.51 -17.05 -0.34
CA ASP A 48 -2.52 -18.32 0.39
C ASP A 48 -3.91 -18.66 0.98
N ASN A 49 -4.70 -17.63 1.36
CA ASN A 49 -5.99 -17.78 2.03
C ASN A 49 -7.20 -17.65 1.10
N THR A 50 -7.01 -17.28 -0.16
CA THR A 50 -8.07 -17.11 -1.17
C THR A 50 -7.97 -18.24 -2.20
N LYS A 51 -8.13 -19.50 -1.76
CA LYS A 51 -8.08 -20.67 -2.66
C LYS A 51 -9.35 -20.88 -3.50
N SER A 52 -10.48 -20.28 -3.10
CA SER A 52 -11.77 -20.43 -3.78
C SER A 52 -12.70 -19.29 -3.37
N GLU A 53 -12.94 -18.33 -4.27
CA GLU A 53 -14.00 -17.26 -4.30
C GLU A 53 -14.33 -16.51 -3.00
N SER A 54 -13.50 -16.64 -1.97
CA SER A 54 -13.78 -16.09 -0.66
C SER A 54 -13.14 -14.72 -0.56
N PHE A 55 -13.98 -13.71 -0.72
CA PHE A 55 -13.65 -12.36 -0.32
C PHE A 55 -13.20 -12.33 1.15
N ARG A 56 -12.19 -11.51 1.45
CA ARG A 56 -11.66 -11.34 2.81
C ARG A 56 -11.92 -9.94 3.30
N SER A 57 -12.43 -9.84 4.53
CA SER A 57 -12.68 -8.54 5.15
C SER A 57 -11.38 -7.84 5.53
N THR A 58 -11.39 -6.51 5.50
CA THR A 58 -10.29 -5.67 6.01
C THR A 58 -9.86 -6.08 7.43
N LYS A 59 -10.83 -6.50 8.27
CA LYS A 59 -10.57 -6.96 9.64
C LYS A 59 -9.73 -8.25 9.69
N ALA A 60 -10.01 -9.21 8.81
CA ALA A 60 -9.25 -10.47 8.75
C ALA A 60 -7.80 -10.21 8.30
N ILE A 61 -7.62 -9.35 7.29
CA ILE A 61 -6.31 -8.94 6.78
C ILE A 61 -5.51 -8.21 7.87
N ALA A 62 -6.15 -7.26 8.55
CA ALA A 62 -5.56 -6.47 9.64
C ALA A 62 -5.14 -7.37 10.81
N SER A 63 -6.02 -8.28 11.25
CA SER A 63 -5.76 -9.19 12.35
C SER A 63 -4.60 -10.15 12.08
N TYR A 64 -4.47 -10.65 10.84
CA TYR A 64 -3.41 -11.60 10.53
C TYR A 64 -2.04 -10.93 10.37
N ASN A 65 -2.02 -9.77 9.69
CA ASN A 65 -0.77 -9.05 9.43
C ASN A 65 -0.31 -8.17 10.59
N ASN A 66 -1.08 -8.13 11.69
CA ASN A 66 -0.87 -7.24 12.83
C ASN A 66 -0.78 -5.76 12.40
N LEU A 67 -1.70 -5.36 11.52
CA LEU A 67 -1.81 -3.99 11.01
C LEU A 67 -3.09 -3.34 11.54
N THR A 68 -3.11 -2.02 11.60
CA THR A 68 -4.37 -1.28 11.84
C THR A 68 -5.30 -1.47 10.64
N MET A 69 -6.62 -1.44 10.88
CA MET A 69 -7.61 -1.56 9.80
C MET A 69 -7.42 -0.48 8.73
N ASP A 70 -7.06 0.73 9.15
CA ASP A 70 -6.78 1.85 8.24
C ASP A 70 -5.55 1.59 7.35
N ARG A 71 -4.45 1.08 7.93
CA ARG A 71 -3.24 0.72 7.17
C ARG A 71 -3.50 -0.45 6.23
N ALA A 72 -4.27 -1.45 6.66
CA ALA A 72 -4.68 -2.56 5.79
C ALA A 72 -5.52 -2.06 4.60
N ARG A 73 -6.51 -1.19 4.85
CA ARG A 73 -7.35 -0.58 3.79
C ARG A 73 -6.51 0.23 2.81
N TYR A 74 -5.59 1.06 3.31
CA TYR A 74 -4.67 1.84 2.48
C TYR A 74 -3.80 0.94 1.58
N LEU A 75 -3.16 -0.07 2.16
CA LEU A 75 -2.32 -1.02 1.40
C LEU A 75 -3.12 -1.77 0.34
N CYS A 76 -4.33 -2.24 0.67
CA CYS A 76 -5.21 -2.90 -0.28
C CYS A 76 -5.65 -1.97 -1.43
N SER A 77 -5.96 -0.71 -1.14
CA SER A 77 -6.35 0.28 -2.16
C SER A 77 -5.21 0.68 -3.10
N ASN A 78 -3.96 0.63 -2.62
CA ASN A 78 -2.78 1.03 -3.38
C ASN A 78 -2.16 -0.13 -4.19
N HIS A 79 -2.61 -1.37 -3.98
CA HIS A 79 -2.03 -2.54 -4.64
C HIS A 79 -2.78 -2.85 -5.96
N PRO A 80 -2.08 -2.94 -7.11
CA PRO A 80 -2.73 -3.05 -8.42
C PRO A 80 -3.50 -4.36 -8.66
N GLN A 81 -3.18 -5.42 -7.91
CA GLN A 81 -3.79 -6.75 -8.08
C GLN A 81 -4.93 -7.03 -7.09
N ILE A 82 -5.11 -6.18 -6.07
CA ILE A 82 -6.17 -6.33 -5.07
C ILE A 82 -7.35 -5.47 -5.49
N LYS A 83 -8.53 -6.06 -5.63
CA LYS A 83 -9.76 -5.34 -5.95
C LYS A 83 -10.70 -5.33 -4.77
N LEU A 84 -11.36 -4.18 -4.59
CA LEU A 84 -12.49 -4.05 -3.69
C LEU A 84 -13.69 -4.73 -4.33
N SER A 85 -14.45 -5.48 -3.55
CA SER A 85 -15.75 -6.01 -3.96
C SER A 85 -16.72 -4.86 -4.18
N THR A 86 -17.27 -4.71 -5.39
CA THR A 86 -18.27 -3.69 -5.71
C THR A 86 -19.71 -4.16 -5.46
N GLY A 87 -19.90 -5.30 -4.77
CA GLY A 87 -21.21 -5.88 -4.46
C GLY A 87 -21.84 -5.36 -3.15
N GLU A 88 -22.85 -6.07 -2.63
CA GLU A 88 -23.59 -5.71 -1.40
C GLU A 88 -22.76 -5.70 -0.11
N LEU A 89 -21.55 -6.26 -0.14
CA LEU A 89 -20.69 -6.40 1.03
C LEU A 89 -19.51 -5.44 0.94
N ASP A 90 -19.66 -4.30 1.62
CA ASP A 90 -18.59 -3.33 1.85
C ASP A 90 -17.40 -3.98 2.61
N ASP A 91 -16.19 -3.48 2.39
CA ASP A 91 -14.93 -3.90 3.06
C ASP A 91 -14.39 -5.31 2.72
N LEU A 92 -14.80 -5.85 1.59
CA LEU A 92 -14.32 -7.13 1.08
C LEU A 92 -13.28 -6.96 -0.02
N TRP A 93 -12.19 -7.70 0.09
CA TRP A 93 -11.07 -7.68 -0.86
C TRP A 93 -10.86 -9.05 -1.51
N SER A 94 -10.57 -9.05 -2.81
CA SER A 94 -10.20 -10.24 -3.56
C SER A 94 -9.00 -9.97 -4.47
N LEU A 95 -8.33 -11.04 -4.91
CA LEU A 95 -7.33 -10.94 -5.96
C LEU A 95 -8.03 -10.84 -7.33
N THR A 96 -7.49 -10.00 -8.21
CA THR A 96 -7.99 -9.79 -9.58
C THR A 96 -7.78 -11.03 -10.46
N GLU A 97 -6.88 -11.93 -10.10
CA GLU A 97 -6.61 -13.15 -10.85
C GLU A 97 -7.70 -14.21 -10.61
N ARG A 98 -8.91 -13.91 -11.09
CA ARG A 98 -9.86 -14.88 -11.61
C ARG A 98 -10.57 -14.23 -12.78
N GLU A 99 -10.48 -14.88 -13.94
CA GLU A 99 -11.39 -14.60 -15.05
C GLU A 99 -12.82 -14.52 -14.51
N PRO A 100 -13.62 -13.54 -14.94
CA PRO A 100 -15.03 -13.52 -14.57
C PRO A 100 -15.62 -14.85 -15.00
N LYS A 101 -16.06 -15.68 -14.05
CA LYS A 101 -17.01 -16.75 -14.36
C LYS A 101 -18.17 -16.05 -15.06
N GLN A 102 -18.32 -16.31 -16.36
CA GLN A 102 -19.56 -15.96 -17.03
C GLN A 102 -20.66 -16.70 -16.27
N VAL A 103 -21.45 -15.96 -15.49
CA VAL A 103 -22.68 -16.48 -14.95
C VAL A 103 -23.52 -16.80 -16.18
N SER A 104 -23.66 -18.09 -16.48
CA SER A 104 -24.46 -18.50 -17.61
C SER A 104 -25.89 -18.11 -17.28
N PHE A 105 -26.54 -17.42 -18.21
CA PHE A 105 -27.95 -17.00 -18.09
C PHE A 105 -28.91 -18.19 -17.80
N PHE A 106 -28.43 -19.43 -17.94
CA PHE A 106 -29.16 -20.67 -17.71
C PHE A 106 -29.19 -21.14 -16.24
N ASP A 107 -28.49 -20.50 -15.31
CA ASP A 107 -28.54 -20.83 -13.86
C ASP A 107 -29.70 -20.10 -13.12
N VAL A 108 -30.58 -19.41 -13.83
CA VAL A 108 -31.79 -18.79 -13.27
C VAL A 108 -32.97 -19.75 -13.46
N ASP A 109 -33.21 -20.60 -12.47
CA ASP A 109 -34.43 -21.40 -12.39
C ASP A 109 -35.63 -20.48 -12.08
N TRP A 110 -36.61 -20.45 -13.01
CA TRP A 110 -37.90 -19.77 -12.86
C TRP A 110 -38.92 -20.63 -12.11
#